data_AF-A0A365T934-F1
#
_entry.id   AF-A0A365T934-F1
#
_cell.length_a   1.000
_cell.length_b   1.000
_cell.length_c   1.000
_cell.angle_alpha   90.00
_cell.angle_beta   90.00
_cell.angle_gamma   90.00
#
_symmetry.space_group_name_H-M   'P 1'
#
loop_
_entity.id
_entity.type
_entity.pdbx_description
1 polymer ?
#
loop_
_entity_poly.entity_id
_entity_poly.type
_entity_poly.pdbx_seq_one_letter_code
_entity_poly.pdbx_strand_id
1 'polypeptide(L)'
;MSNSSVGDLWSGAGLPRLAPTRLQLLAVLVGGKLLDAVSTVVVLGLRDDVFESVWLTRTLMAEFGTVGGSLITVVVAVVGVALLAESGLLIRRVTPDDWTPDGYPAAFRTTTYLAASVWYAYLGVNNFSLLL
;
A
#
# COMPACT_ATOMS: atom_id res chain seq x y z
N MET A 1 31.09 22.66 -5.77
CA MET A 1 29.90 21.80 -5.65
C MET A 1 30.28 20.66 -4.72
N SER A 2 29.78 20.68 -3.48
CA SER A 2 30.12 19.70 -2.45
C SER A 2 28.95 18.73 -2.29
N ASN A 3 29.19 17.45 -2.57
CA ASN A 3 28.28 16.36 -2.26
C ASN A 3 28.22 16.23 -0.73
N SER A 4 27.24 16.85 -0.10
CA SER A 4 26.92 16.60 1.30
C SER A 4 26.23 15.24 1.40
N SER A 5 27.01 14.26 1.85
CA SER A 5 26.60 12.98 2.41
C SER A 5 25.37 13.14 3.31
N VAL A 6 24.22 12.64 2.84
CA VAL A 6 23.04 12.44 3.69
C VAL A 6 23.40 11.34 4.68
N GLY A 7 23.63 11.76 5.91
CA GLY A 7 24.22 10.97 6.99
C GLY A 7 23.40 9.73 7.35
N ASP A 8 24.17 8.66 7.58
CA ASP A 8 24.00 7.56 8.53
C ASP A 8 22.66 7.49 9.28
N LEU A 9 21.86 6.49 8.90
CA LEU A 9 21.65 5.27 9.69
C LEU A 9 21.89 5.36 11.22
N TRP A 10 21.16 6.23 11.91
CA TRP A 10 21.01 6.14 13.37
C TRP A 10 19.55 6.16 13.74
N SER A 11 18.90 5.00 13.57
CA SER A 11 17.79 4.61 14.42
C SER A 11 18.33 4.40 15.83
N GLY A 12 17.99 5.33 16.74
CA GLY A 12 18.27 5.18 18.17
C GLY A 12 17.73 3.85 18.69
N ALA A 13 18.58 3.16 19.45
CA ALA A 13 18.28 1.98 20.27
C ALA A 13 17.61 0.77 19.55
N GLY A 14 18.45 -0.17 19.09
CA GLY A 14 18.16 -1.60 19.29
C GLY A 14 17.47 -2.39 18.18
N LEU A 15 17.16 -1.82 17.01
CA LEU A 15 16.74 -2.62 15.85
C LEU A 15 17.74 -2.45 14.69
N PRO A 16 18.45 -3.52 14.29
CA PRO A 16 19.64 -3.42 13.45
C PRO A 16 19.26 -3.23 11.98
N ARG A 17 20.03 -2.43 11.23
CA ARG A 17 20.52 -2.57 9.82
C ARG A 17 19.64 -3.25 8.73
N LEU A 18 18.35 -3.49 8.97
CA LEU A 18 17.40 -4.30 8.17
C LEU A 18 16.14 -3.51 7.82
N ALA A 19 16.20 -2.17 7.86
CA ALA A 19 15.07 -1.35 7.43
C ALA A 19 14.76 -1.66 5.95
N PRO A 20 13.53 -2.09 5.62
CA PRO A 20 13.19 -2.49 4.27
C PRO A 20 13.36 -1.31 3.30
N THR A 21 13.98 -1.59 2.16
CA THR A 21 14.14 -0.58 1.11
C THR A 21 12.78 -0.19 0.55
N ARG A 22 12.68 1.01 -0.04
CA ARG A 22 11.44 1.47 -0.69
C ARG A 22 10.94 0.49 -1.75
N LEU A 23 11.86 -0.14 -2.49
CA LEU A 23 11.54 -1.14 -3.49
C LEU A 23 10.93 -2.40 -2.85
N GLN A 24 11.47 -2.86 -1.73
CA GLN A 24 10.90 -3.99 -0.99
C GLN A 24 9.50 -3.66 -0.45
N LEU A 25 9.31 -2.47 0.12
CA LEU A 25 8.00 -2.02 0.58
C LEU A 25 6.97 -1.94 -0.55
N LEU A 26 7.38 -1.41 -1.70
CA LEU A 26 6.54 -1.35 -2.89
C LEU A 26 6.21 -2.75 -3.41
N ALA A 27 7.19 -3.66 -3.47
CA ALA A 27 6.98 -5.03 -3.91
C ALA A 27 5.97 -5.78 -3.03
N VAL A 28 6.07 -5.63 -1.71
CA VAL A 28 5.14 -6.25 -0.75
C VAL A 28 3.72 -5.68 -0.90
N LEU A 29 3.60 -4.37 -1.09
CA LEU A 29 2.30 -3.71 -1.35
C LEU A 29 1.66 -4.17 -2.66
N VAL A 30 2.43 -4.19 -3.74
CA VAL A 30 1.96 -4.67 -5.04
C VAL A 30 1.53 -6.14 -4.92
N GLY A 31 2.31 -6.98 -4.23
CA GLY A 31 1.95 -8.37 -3.98
C GLY A 31 0.61 -8.53 -3.25
N GLY A 32 0.42 -7.81 -2.13
CA GLY A 32 -0.84 -7.82 -1.39
C GLY A 32 -2.02 -7.33 -2.23
N LYS A 33 -1.85 -6.23 -2.96
CA LYS A 33 -2.92 -5.65 -3.79
C LYS A 33 -3.26 -6.51 -5.02
N LEU A 34 -2.28 -7.21 -5.59
CA LEU A 34 -2.53 -8.17 -6.66
C LEU A 34 -3.31 -9.38 -6.16
N LEU A 35 -3.01 -9.89 -4.96
CA LEU A 35 -3.77 -11.00 -4.37
C LEU A 35 -5.24 -10.61 -4.18
N ASP A 36 -5.49 -9.42 -3.62
CA ASP A 36 -6.83 -8.82 -3.51
C ASP A 36 -7.54 -8.70 -4.86
N ALA A 37 -6.89 -8.10 -5.86
CA ALA A 37 -7.47 -7.90 -7.18
C ALA A 37 -7.81 -9.22 -7.89
N VAL A 38 -6.89 -10.20 -7.86
CA VAL A 38 -7.13 -11.52 -8.46
C VAL A 38 -8.29 -12.22 -7.76
N SER A 39 -8.33 -12.20 -6.42
CA SER A 39 -9.44 -12.80 -5.67
C SER A 39 -10.79 -12.18 -6.03
N THR A 40 -10.83 -10.85 -6.21
CA THR A 40 -12.05 -10.11 -6.55
C THR A 40 -12.52 -10.51 -7.95
N VAL A 41 -11.61 -10.54 -8.93
CA VAL A 41 -11.92 -10.98 -10.29
C VAL A 41 -12.45 -12.41 -10.31
N VAL A 42 -11.83 -13.32 -9.54
CA VAL A 42 -12.26 -14.72 -9.47
C VAL A 42 -13.64 -14.83 -8.82
N VAL A 43 -13.89 -14.16 -7.70
CA VAL A 43 -15.19 -14.21 -7.02
C VAL A 43 -16.29 -13.65 -7.92
N LEU A 44 -16.11 -12.46 -8.51
CA LEU A 44 -17.09 -11.86 -9.42
C LEU A 44 -17.29 -12.67 -10.70
N GLY A 45 -16.28 -13.42 -11.14
CA GLY A 45 -16.39 -14.30 -12.31
C GLY A 45 -17.09 -15.63 -12.02
N LEU A 46 -17.13 -16.08 -10.76
CA LEU A 46 -17.74 -17.34 -10.35
C LEU A 46 -19.11 -17.16 -9.69
N ARG A 47 -19.41 -15.96 -9.19
CA ARG A 47 -20.62 -15.66 -8.41
C ARG A 47 -21.37 -14.46 -8.97
N ASP A 48 -22.50 -14.75 -9.61
CA ASP A 48 -23.41 -13.74 -10.16
C ASP A 48 -24.21 -12.99 -9.06
N ASP A 49 -24.20 -13.49 -7.82
CA ASP A 49 -24.90 -12.91 -6.66
C ASP A 49 -24.06 -11.89 -5.87
N VAL A 50 -22.77 -11.74 -6.20
CA VAL A 50 -21.84 -10.87 -5.49
C VAL A 50 -21.56 -9.62 -6.33
N PHE A 51 -21.72 -8.45 -5.71
CA PHE A 51 -21.47 -7.17 -6.35
C PHE A 51 -20.37 -6.39 -5.64
N GLU A 52 -19.55 -5.70 -6.43
CA GLU A 52 -18.57 -4.76 -5.93
C GLU A 52 -19.26 -3.57 -5.26
N SER A 53 -19.03 -3.41 -3.95
CA SER A 53 -19.71 -2.41 -3.11
C SER A 53 -19.12 -1.01 -3.27
N VAL A 54 -17.86 -0.91 -3.71
CA VAL A 54 -17.18 0.37 -3.86
C VAL A 54 -17.56 1.01 -5.20
N TRP A 55 -18.18 2.20 -5.15
CA TRP A 55 -18.64 2.93 -6.34
C TRP A 55 -17.54 3.08 -7.40
N LEU A 56 -16.33 3.51 -7.00
CA LEU A 56 -15.22 3.72 -7.92
C LEU A 56 -14.81 2.42 -8.64
N THR A 57 -14.64 1.33 -7.89
CA THR A 57 -14.25 0.03 -8.45
C THR A 57 -15.33 -0.49 -9.40
N ARG A 58 -16.60 -0.38 -9.02
CA ARG A 58 -17.74 -0.76 -9.86
C ARG A 58 -17.79 0.03 -11.16
N THR A 59 -17.61 1.34 -11.12
CA THR A 59 -17.58 2.18 -12.33
C THR A 59 -16.41 1.77 -13.23
N LEU A 60 -15.22 1.57 -12.67
CA LEU A 60 -14.06 1.15 -13.47
C LEU A 60 -14.26 -0.23 -14.11
N MET A 61 -14.88 -1.18 -13.41
CA MET A 61 -15.21 -2.50 -13.96
C MET A 61 -16.30 -2.43 -15.02
N ALA A 62 -17.27 -1.52 -14.89
CA ALA A 62 -18.30 -1.32 -15.90
C ALA A 62 -17.73 -0.72 -17.21
N GLU A 63 -16.82 0.24 -17.09
CA GLU A 63 -16.22 0.93 -18.25
C GLU A 63 -15.12 0.11 -18.94
N PHE A 64 -14.30 -0.62 -18.17
CA PHE A 64 -13.10 -1.30 -18.69
C PHE A 64 -13.16 -2.83 -18.57
N GLY A 65 -14.32 -3.38 -18.21
CA GLY A 65 -14.49 -4.79 -17.88
C GLY A 65 -13.88 -5.16 -16.51
N THR A 66 -14.25 -6.32 -15.96
CA THR A 66 -13.84 -6.75 -14.62
C THR A 66 -12.33 -6.77 -14.43
N VAL A 67 -11.58 -7.31 -15.40
CA VAL A 67 -10.11 -7.38 -15.36
C VAL A 67 -9.48 -6.00 -15.52
N GLY A 68 -9.89 -5.23 -16.54
CA GLY A 68 -9.33 -3.91 -16.81
C GLY A 68 -9.57 -2.92 -15.67
N GLY A 69 -10.82 -2.88 -15.17
CA GLY A 69 -11.19 -2.08 -14.01
C GLY A 69 -10.40 -2.47 -12.75
N SER A 70 -10.21 -3.77 -12.51
CA SER A 70 -9.39 -4.26 -11.39
C SER A 70 -7.93 -3.80 -11.50
N LEU A 71 -7.31 -3.89 -12.68
CA LEU A 71 -5.93 -3.42 -12.89
C LEU A 71 -5.80 -1.91 -12.61
N ILE A 72 -6.76 -1.10 -13.04
CA ILE A 72 -6.77 0.33 -12.74
C ILE A 72 -6.86 0.56 -11.23
N THR A 73 -7.70 -0.19 -10.52
CA THR A 73 -7.82 -0.06 -9.06
C THR A 73 -6.54 -0.47 -8.32
N VAL A 74 -5.77 -1.44 -8.85
CA VAL A 74 -4.43 -1.78 -8.34
C VAL A 74 -3.51 -0.57 -8.45
N VAL A 75 -3.43 0.06 -9.62
CA VAL A 75 -2.57 1.24 -9.84
C VAL A 75 -2.98 2.38 -8.92
N VAL A 76 -4.27 2.71 -8.85
CA VAL A 76 -4.79 3.79 -7.99
C VAL A 76 -4.48 3.53 -6.53
N ALA A 77 -4.70 2.30 -6.04
CA ALA A 77 -4.41 1.93 -4.67
C ALA A 77 -2.91 2.02 -4.34
N VAL A 78 -2.05 1.47 -5.20
CA VAL A 78 -0.59 1.48 -4.99
C VAL A 78 -0.07 2.92 -4.98
N VAL A 79 -0.50 3.75 -5.93
CA VAL A 79 -0.10 5.17 -5.99
C VAL A 79 -0.63 5.93 -4.78
N GLY A 80 -1.89 5.71 -4.39
CA GLY A 80 -2.50 6.34 -3.22
C GLY A 80 -1.74 6.01 -1.92
N VAL A 81 -1.39 4.74 -1.72
CA VAL A 81 -0.60 4.31 -0.55
C VAL A 81 0.82 4.87 -0.62
N ALA A 82 1.45 4.92 -1.79
CA ALA A 82 2.78 5.48 -1.94
C ALA A 82 2.80 6.98 -1.61
N LEU A 83 1.83 7.75 -2.10
CA LEU A 83 1.67 9.17 -1.79
C LEU A 83 1.40 9.39 -0.31
N LEU A 84 0.52 8.59 0.29
CA LEU A 84 0.26 8.63 1.73
C LEU A 84 1.54 8.33 2.50
N ALA A 85 2.26 7.27 2.16
CA ALA A 85 3.49 6.89 2.86
C ALA A 85 4.59 7.97 2.78
N GLU A 86 4.68 8.69 1.67
CA GLU A 86 5.60 9.83 1.52
C GLU A 86 5.10 11.12 2.19
N SER A 87 3.81 11.23 2.54
CA SER A 87 3.26 12.39 3.23
C SER A 87 3.86 12.61 4.62
N GLY A 88 4.47 11.58 5.22
CA GLY A 88 5.23 11.71 6.47
C GLY A 88 6.36 12.74 6.39
N LEU A 89 6.93 12.98 5.20
CA LEU A 89 7.90 14.06 4.98
C LEU A 89 7.24 15.44 5.01
N LEU A 90 6.03 15.55 4.46
CA LEU A 90 5.28 16.79 4.49
C LEU A 90 4.84 17.13 5.91
N ILE A 91 4.38 16.14 6.68
CA ILE A 91 4.04 16.28 8.10
C ILE A 91 5.24 16.84 8.88
N ARG A 92 6.40 16.18 8.81
CA ARG A 92 7.64 16.65 9.48
C ARG A 92 8.03 18.09 9.12
N ARG A 93 7.66 18.58 7.93
CA ARG A 93 7.98 19.95 7.49
C ARG A 93 7.01 21.01 8.00
N VAL A 94 5.75 20.64 8.27
CA VAL A 94 4.69 21.58 8.62
C VAL A 94 4.34 21.56 10.11
N THR A 95 4.70 20.49 10.82
CA THR A 95 4.47 20.37 12.26
C THR A 95 5.68 20.82 13.06
N PRO A 96 5.47 21.27 14.32
CA PRO A 96 6.55 21.51 15.27
C PRO A 96 7.49 20.30 15.42
N ASP A 97 8.79 20.54 15.63
CA ASP A 97 9.81 19.49 15.70
C ASP A 97 9.59 18.50 16.86
N ASP A 98 8.98 18.96 17.96
CA ASP A 98 8.62 18.14 19.12
C ASP A 98 7.51 17.12 18.84
N TRP A 99 6.74 17.30 17.75
CA TRP A 99 5.67 16.39 17.37
C TRP A 99 6.15 15.23 16.48
N THR A 100 7.28 15.40 15.80
CA THR A 100 7.83 14.39 14.89
C THR A 100 9.24 13.98 15.32
N PRO A 101 9.38 12.91 16.13
CA PRO A 101 10.69 12.43 16.56
C PRO A 101 11.54 11.99 15.38
N ASP A 102 12.85 11.89 15.60
CA ASP A 102 13.77 11.44 14.58
C ASP A 102 13.40 10.05 14.04
N GLY A 103 13.45 9.93 12.70
CA GLY A 103 13.01 8.73 12.01
C GLY A 103 11.50 8.63 11.74
N TYR A 104 10.68 9.58 12.20
CA TYR A 104 9.23 9.57 11.96
C TYR A 104 8.84 9.33 10.49
N PRO A 105 9.40 10.03 9.47
CA PRO A 105 9.02 9.78 8.08
C PRO A 105 9.35 8.37 7.58
N ALA A 106 10.41 7.75 8.11
CA ALA A 106 10.79 6.39 7.74
C ALA A 106 9.88 5.35 8.41
N ALA A 107 9.55 5.55 9.69
CA ALA A 107 8.61 4.72 10.42
C ALA A 107 7.21 4.80 9.80
N PHE A 108 6.71 6.02 9.56
CA PHE A 108 5.41 6.25 8.94
C PHE A 108 5.31 5.55 7.58
N ARG A 109 6.29 5.76 6.69
CA ARG A 109 6.35 5.07 5.39
C ARG A 109 6.25 3.55 5.56
N THR A 110 7.13 2.98 6.39
CA THR A 110 7.20 1.53 6.59
C THR A 110 5.87 0.97 7.11
N THR A 111 5.29 1.60 8.12
CA THR A 111 4.01 1.20 8.70
C THR A 111 2.88 1.31 7.67
N THR A 112 2.80 2.40 6.91
CA THR A 112 1.76 2.59 5.90
C THR A 112 1.82 1.51 4.81
N TYR A 113 3.01 1.24 4.26
CA TYR A 113 3.17 0.18 3.26
C TYR A 113 2.80 -1.19 3.82
N LEU A 114 3.33 -1.56 4.99
CA LEU A 114 3.09 -2.88 5.57
C LEU A 114 1.63 -3.08 6.00
N ALA A 115 1.02 -2.10 6.65
CA ALA A 115 -0.38 -2.16 7.07
C ALA A 115 -1.32 -2.30 5.87
N ALA A 116 -1.11 -1.50 4.81
CA ALA A 116 -1.88 -1.61 3.57
C ALA A 116 -1.68 -2.98 2.90
N SER A 117 -0.43 -3.48 2.86
CA SER A 117 -0.12 -4.79 2.28
C SER A 117 -0.82 -5.93 3.01
N VAL A 118 -0.76 -5.93 4.35
CA VAL A 118 -1.43 -6.93 5.20
C VAL A 118 -2.93 -6.85 5.00
N TRP A 119 -3.50 -5.65 4.94
CA TRP A 119 -4.93 -5.46 4.70
C TRP A 119 -5.38 -6.01 3.35
N TYR A 120 -4.68 -5.69 2.26
CA TYR A 120 -5.00 -6.24 0.94
C TYR A 120 -4.80 -7.76 0.89
N ALA A 121 -3.74 -8.29 1.49
CA ALA A 121 -3.53 -9.73 1.56
C ALA A 121 -4.67 -10.44 2.32
N TYR A 122 -5.13 -9.85 3.43
CA TYR A 122 -6.26 -10.35 4.20
C TYR A 122 -7.56 -10.34 3.38
N LEU A 123 -7.87 -9.24 2.70
CA LEU A 123 -9.04 -9.17 1.81
C LEU A 123 -8.98 -10.23 0.71
N GLY A 124 -7.80 -10.41 0.10
CA GLY A 124 -7.59 -11.42 -0.92
C GLY A 124 -7.84 -12.84 -0.44
N VAL A 125 -7.28 -13.21 0.71
CA VAL A 125 -7.50 -14.52 1.34
C VAL A 125 -8.96 -14.69 1.75
N ASN A 126 -9.59 -13.66 2.32
CA ASN A 126 -10.99 -13.69 2.72
C ASN A 126 -11.90 -13.95 1.51
N ASN A 127 -11.68 -13.26 0.39
CA ASN A 127 -12.45 -13.47 -0.83
C ASN A 127 -12.32 -14.91 -1.35
N PHE A 128 -11.11 -15.48 -1.36
CA PHE A 128 -10.93 -16.88 -1.73
C PHE A 128 -11.59 -17.85 -0.75
N SER A 129 -11.59 -17.54 0.55
CA SER A 129 -12.26 -18.39 1.54
C SER A 129 -13.77 -18.46 1.36
N LEU A 130 -14.39 -17.48 0.71
CA LEU A 130 -15.81 -17.47 0.37
C LEU A 130 -16.16 -18.36 -0.85
N LEU A 131 -15.15 -18.96 -1.49
CA LEU A 131 -15.31 -19.93 -2.58
C LEU A 131 -15.17 -21.39 -2.11
N LEU A 132 -14.76 -21.61 -0.84
CA LEU A 132 -14.66 -22.93 -0.19
C LEU A 132 -15.95 -23.24 0.58
#